data_AF-A0A3D5GGR8-F1
#
_entry.id   AF-A0A3D5GGR8-F1
#
_cell.length_a   1.000
_cell.length_b   1.000
_cell.length_c   1.000
_cell.angle_alpha   90.00
_cell.angle_beta   90.00
_cell.angle_gamma   90.00
#
_symmetry.space_group_name_H-M   'P 1'
#
loop_
_entity.id
_entity.type
_entity.pdbx_description
1 polymer ?
#
loop_
_entity_poly.entity_id
_entity_poly.type
_entity_poly.pdbx_seq_one_letter_code
_entity_poly.pdbx_strand_id
1 'polypeptide(L)'
;MVVLPDGTPIVHDPDDWTCRGSYEGTYEREILRLLPNLVLHGDVVVDVGANVGILTARLSRLVGPTGLVIAVEPSPRCVDDLRWVLEGMSN
;
A
#
# COMPACT_ATOMS: atom_id res chain seq x y z
N MET A 1 6.54 -12.24 -1.52
CA MET A 1 6.27 -11.12 -2.45
C MET A 1 5.55 -11.65 -3.68
N VAL A 2 4.43 -11.03 -4.06
CA VAL A 2 3.60 -11.41 -5.22
C VAL A 2 3.07 -10.16 -5.91
N VAL A 3 2.87 -10.20 -7.22
CA VAL A 3 2.21 -9.12 -7.97
C VAL A 3 0.83 -9.61 -8.39
N LEU A 4 -0.22 -8.88 -7.99
CA LEU A 4 -1.60 -9.20 -8.35
C LEU A 4 -1.86 -8.98 -9.85
N PRO A 5 -2.94 -9.55 -10.42
CA PRO A 5 -3.27 -9.34 -11.84
C PRO A 5 -3.46 -7.88 -12.27
N ASP A 6 -3.77 -6.99 -11.32
CA ASP A 6 -3.89 -5.55 -11.58
C ASP A 6 -2.56 -4.80 -11.49
N GLY A 7 -1.45 -5.50 -11.26
CA GLY A 7 -0.10 -4.96 -11.11
C GLY A 7 0.27 -4.57 -9.68
N THR A 8 -0.62 -4.75 -8.69
CA THR A 8 -0.33 -4.36 -7.31
C THR A 8 0.66 -5.33 -6.65
N PRO A 9 1.85 -4.88 -6.21
CA PRO A 9 2.78 -5.66 -5.41
C PRO A 9 2.23 -5.81 -3.99
N ILE A 10 2.24 -7.05 -3.50
CA ILE A 10 1.84 -7.40 -2.14
C ILE A 10 2.90 -8.29 -1.52
N VAL A 11 3.22 -8.01 -0.26
CA VAL A 11 4.02 -8.91 0.57
C VAL A 11 3.13 -10.03 1.08
N HIS A 12 3.49 -11.26 0.74
CA HIS A 12 2.81 -12.46 1.20
C HIS A 12 3.74 -13.21 2.14
N ASP A 13 3.38 -13.18 3.42
CA ASP A 13 3.97 -13.92 4.53
C ASP A 13 2.80 -14.52 5.32
N PRO A 14 2.64 -15.86 5.38
CA PRO A 14 1.53 -16.49 6.06
C PRO A 14 1.63 -16.44 7.59
N ASP A 15 2.82 -16.20 8.14
CA ASP A 15 3.07 -16.11 9.58
C ASP A 15 2.84 -14.68 10.11
N ASP A 16 2.85 -13.69 9.22
CA ASP A 16 2.45 -12.32 9.51
C ASP A 16 0.96 -12.10 9.20
N TRP A 17 0.17 -11.80 10.24
CA TRP A 17 -1.28 -11.63 10.11
C TRP A 17 -1.69 -10.48 9.18
N THR A 18 -0.87 -9.43 9.07
CA THR A 18 -1.13 -8.30 8.17
C THR A 18 -0.89 -8.71 6.72
N CYS A 19 0.23 -9.38 6.44
CA CYS A 19 0.55 -9.88 5.10
C CYS A 19 -0.48 -10.92 4.64
N ARG A 20 -0.81 -11.90 5.49
CA ARG A 20 -1.85 -12.90 5.20
C ARG A 20 -3.21 -12.24 4.95
N GLY A 21 -3.65 -11.36 5.86
CA GLY A 21 -4.93 -10.68 5.72
C GLY A 21 -5.00 -9.81 4.46
N SER A 22 -3.89 -9.24 4.04
CA SER A 22 -3.82 -8.43 2.82
C SER A 22 -3.95 -9.27 1.56
N TYR A 23 -3.26 -10.41 1.52
CA TYR A 23 -3.38 -11.36 0.40
C TYR A 23 -4.77 -11.98 0.30
N GLU A 24 -5.41 -12.29 1.43
CA GLU A 24 -6.80 -12.77 1.50
C GLU A 24 -7.85 -11.66 1.27
N GLY A 25 -7.40 -10.40 1.18
CA GLY A 25 -8.26 -9.23 1.01
C GLY A 25 -9.13 -8.92 2.23
N THR A 26 -8.75 -9.37 3.42
CA THR A 26 -9.46 -9.14 4.69
C THR A 26 -8.88 -7.97 5.50
N TYR A 27 -7.62 -7.61 5.29
CA TYR A 27 -6.95 -6.50 5.96
C TYR A 27 -7.49 -5.14 5.50
N GLU A 28 -7.81 -4.27 6.46
CA GLU A 28 -8.26 -2.87 6.25
C GLU A 28 -9.33 -2.69 5.15
N ARG A 29 -10.20 -3.70 4.98
CA ARG A 29 -11.15 -3.78 3.86
C ARG A 29 -12.08 -2.57 3.78
N GLU A 30 -12.50 -2.05 4.92
CA GLU A 30 -13.39 -0.89 4.98
C GLU A 30 -12.67 0.38 4.56
N ILE A 31 -11.43 0.59 5.05
CA ILE A 31 -10.58 1.72 4.64
C ILE A 31 -10.31 1.66 3.14
N LEU A 32 -9.89 0.51 2.61
CA LEU A 32 -9.61 0.33 1.18
C LEU A 32 -10.83 0.63 0.29
N ARG A 33 -12.05 0.41 0.79
CA ARG A 33 -13.31 0.76 0.10
C ARG A 33 -13.64 2.24 0.18
N LEU A 34 -13.24 2.91 1.25
CA LEU A 34 -13.48 4.34 1.47
C LEU A 34 -12.53 5.22 0.66
N LEU A 35 -11.26 4.83 0.52
CA LEU A 35 -10.21 5.63 -0.12
C LEU A 35 -10.59 6.24 -1.48
N PRO A 36 -11.24 5.52 -2.43
CA PRO A 36 -11.60 6.10 -3.73
C PRO A 36 -12.60 7.28 -3.67
N ASN A 37 -13.31 7.44 -2.54
CA ASN A 37 -14.23 8.56 -2.34
C ASN A 37 -13.56 9.77 -1.66
N LEU A 38 -12.34 9.59 -1.15
CA LEU A 38 -11.62 10.58 -0.36
C LEU A 38 -10.37 11.13 -1.06
N VAL A 39 -9.80 10.34 -1.97
CA VAL A 39 -8.53 10.65 -2.64
C VAL A 39 -8.78 10.95 -4.10
N LEU A 40 -8.31 12.10 -4.56
CA LEU A 40 -8.41 12.57 -5.93
C LEU A 40 -7.08 12.42 -6.66
N HIS A 41 -7.15 12.32 -7.99
CA HIS A 41 -5.97 12.33 -8.84
C HIS A 41 -5.21 13.66 -8.68
N GLY A 42 -3.90 13.59 -8.43
CA GLY A 42 -3.03 14.72 -8.16
C GLY A 42 -2.90 15.10 -6.69
N ASP A 43 -3.61 14.42 -5.77
CA ASP A 43 -3.49 14.71 -4.35
C ASP A 43 -2.10 14.38 -3.78
N VAL A 44 -1.75 15.08 -2.70
CA VAL A 44 -0.63 14.73 -1.83
C VAL A 44 -1.20 14.10 -0.56
N VAL A 45 -0.83 12.86 -0.30
CA VAL A 45 -1.33 12.08 0.84
C VAL A 45 -0.18 11.57 1.70
N VAL A 46 -0.42 11.43 3.00
CA VAL A 46 0.53 10.89 3.98
C VAL A 46 -0.03 9.61 4.56
N ASP A 47 0.73 8.52 4.44
CA ASP A 47 0.41 7.20 5.00
C ASP A 47 1.30 6.96 6.22
N VAL A 48 0.72 7.08 7.42
CA VAL A 48 1.45 6.96 8.69
C VAL A 48 1.24 5.56 9.26
N GLY A 49 2.35 4.83 9.47
CA GLY A 49 2.30 3.40 9.78
C GLY A 49 2.12 2.56 8.52
N ALA A 50 2.87 2.91 7.47
CA ALA A 50 2.74 2.29 6.15
C ALA A 50 2.97 0.77 6.14
N ASN A 51 3.61 0.22 7.19
CA ASN A 51 3.84 -1.21 7.38
C ASN A 51 4.46 -1.82 6.11
N VAL A 52 3.89 -2.89 5.55
CA VAL A 52 4.35 -3.51 4.29
C VAL A 52 3.77 -2.85 3.02
N GLY A 53 3.16 -1.67 3.13
CA GLY A 53 2.80 -0.82 1.98
C GLY A 53 1.42 -1.06 1.35
N ILE A 54 0.48 -1.75 2.03
CA ILE A 54 -0.83 -2.10 1.44
C ILE A 54 -1.69 -0.87 1.12
N LEU A 55 -1.84 0.03 2.10
CA LEU A 55 -2.57 1.29 1.87
C LEU A 55 -1.77 2.21 0.97
N THR A 56 -0.45 2.26 1.14
CA THR A 56 0.47 3.05 0.30
C THR A 56 0.31 2.72 -1.18
N ALA A 57 0.28 1.43 -1.56
CA ALA A 57 0.10 1.01 -2.94
C ALA A 57 -1.28 1.42 -3.48
N ARG A 58 -2.34 1.32 -2.67
CA ARG A 58 -3.67 1.76 -3.06
C ARG A 58 -3.72 3.28 -3.27
N LEU A 59 -3.13 4.05 -2.36
CA LEU A 59 -3.04 5.50 -2.44
C LEU A 59 -2.26 5.95 -3.67
N SER A 60 -1.11 5.31 -3.96
CA SER A 60 -0.28 5.63 -5.12
C SER A 60 -1.08 5.55 -6.43
N ARG A 61 -1.88 4.48 -6.59
CA ARG A 61 -2.76 4.34 -7.76
C ARG A 61 -3.86 5.38 -7.84
N LEU A 62 -4.41 5.80 -6.69
CA LEU A 62 -5.52 6.77 -6.65
C LEU A 62 -5.04 8.19 -6.96
N VAL A 63 -3.92 8.62 -6.37
CA VAL A 63 -3.36 9.95 -6.64
C VAL A 63 -2.73 10.02 -8.03
N GLY A 64 -2.30 8.90 -8.60
CA GLY A 64 -1.79 8.83 -9.97
C GLY A 64 -0.43 9.53 -10.16
N PRO A 65 0.06 9.63 -11.41
CA PRO A 65 1.43 10.06 -11.71
C PRO A 65 1.74 11.53 -11.40
N THR A 66 0.72 12.36 -11.17
CA THR A 66 0.89 13.76 -10.78
C THR A 66 0.68 14.01 -9.29
N GLY A 67 0.28 12.99 -8.54
CA GLY A 67 0.14 13.05 -7.09
C GLY A 67 1.38 12.56 -6.36
N LEU A 68 1.34 12.57 -5.04
CA LEU A 68 2.45 12.14 -4.19
C LEU A 68 1.94 11.38 -2.96
N VAL A 69 2.59 10.26 -2.64
CA VAL A 69 2.36 9.52 -1.39
C VAL A 69 3.61 9.60 -0.53
N ILE A 70 3.47 10.10 0.70
CA ILE A 70 4.53 10.10 1.71
C ILE A 70 4.25 8.97 2.68
N ALA A 71 4.98 7.86 2.55
CA ALA A 71 4.89 6.72 3.45
C ALA A 71 5.86 6.88 4.63
N VAL A 72 5.34 6.73 5.86
CA VAL A 72 6.13 6.80 7.09
C VAL A 72 5.99 5.48 7.85
N GLU A 73 7.10 4.77 8.04
CA GLU A 73 7.14 3.51 8.79
C GLU A 73 8.35 3.48 9.73
N PRO A 74 8.15 3.44 11.06
CA PRO A 74 9.25 3.44 12.03
C PRO A 74 9.89 2.06 12.23
N SER A 75 9.19 0.96 11.95
CA SER A 75 9.67 -0.40 12.19
C SER A 75 10.66 -0.83 11.11
N PRO A 76 11.94 -1.10 11.46
CA PRO A 76 12.92 -1.56 10.48
C PRO A 76 12.54 -2.91 9.85
N ARG A 77 11.71 -3.72 10.52
CA ARG A 77 11.23 -5.01 10.00
C ARG A 77 10.45 -4.86 8.69
N CYS A 78 9.70 -3.77 8.55
CA CYS A 78 8.80 -3.57 7.42
C CYS A 78 9.44 -2.76 6.28
N VAL A 79 10.62 -2.16 6.51
CA VAL A 79 11.23 -1.20 5.58
C VAL A 79 11.59 -1.84 4.24
N ASP A 80 12.16 -3.05 4.25
CA ASP A 80 12.56 -3.71 2.99
C ASP A 80 11.35 -4.15 2.18
N ASP A 81 10.32 -4.64 2.86
CA ASP A 81 9.02 -4.99 2.30
C ASP A 81 8.31 -3.76 1.69
N LEU A 82 8.29 -2.65 2.43
CA LEU A 82 7.74 -1.38 1.98
C LEU A 82 8.48 -0.87 0.73
N ARG A 83 9.82 -0.88 0.75
CA ARG A 83 10.63 -0.47 -0.40
C ARG A 83 10.31 -1.27 -1.65
N TRP A 84 10.20 -2.60 -1.50
CA TRP A 84 9.84 -3.47 -2.62
C TRP A 84 8.46 -3.13 -3.20
N VAL A 85 7.48 -2.85 -2.35
CA VAL A 85 6.15 -2.39 -2.79
C VAL A 85 6.24 -1.05 -3.53
N LEU A 86 7.02 -0.10 -3.02
CA LEU A 86 7.20 1.21 -3.64
C LEU A 86 7.90 1.14 -5.00
N GLU A 87 8.88 0.25 -5.17
CA GLU A 87 9.56 0.04 -6.47
C GLU A 87 8.60 -0.44 -7.57
N GLY A 88 7.49 -1.08 -7.20
CA GLY A 88 6.43 -1.48 -8.13
C GLY A 88 5.39 -0.40 -8.41
N MET A 89 5.44 0.76 -7.75
CA MET A 89 4.49 1.86 -7.91
C MET A 89 4.96 2.92 -8.91
N SER A 90 4.04 3.76 -9.38
CA SER A 90 4.32 4.83 -10.36
C SER A 90 3.78 6.18 -9.88
N ASN A 91 4.51 6.81 -8.94
CA ASN A 91 4.56 8.24 -8.63
C ASN A 91 5.62 8.54 -7.57
#